data_AF-A0AA44ZMZ5-F1
#
_entry.id   AF-A0AA44ZMZ5-F1
#
_cell.length_a   1.000
_cell.length_b   1.000
_cell.length_c   1.000
_cell.angle_alpha   90.00
_cell.angle_beta   90.00
_cell.angle_gamma   90.00
#
_symmetry.space_group_name_H-M   'P 1'
#
loop_
_entity.id
_entity.type
_entity.pdbx_description
1 polymer ?
#
loop_
_entity_poly.entity_id
_entity_poly.type
_entity_poly.pdbx_seq_one_letter_code
_entity_poly.pdbx_strand_id
1 'polypeptide(L)'
;MSSPSAQPVSLPARPVVGVLHPGAMGAALGSALKARAGAVIWADAGRSHATAKRAELADLQAVPTVADLAARADVIVSICPPHAAREVAGLAGAGLAGRTDRPLYVEANAVSPDTVRGIATLLGDRATVCDGAVIGPPAWTAGTTTLWLSGPGADTAATLFEPGPFDARVLGTAGTDLGAASGLKACFALQSKAAPMLWLALEEAAAAFGVTGALHAELDRAGVDHAAALARARERMAGKAWRWAGEMDEAADAFAAAGVPDGFSRAAAELYRRAAGAGG
;
A
#
# COMPACT_ATOMS: atom_id res chain seq x y z
N MET A 1 27.45 2.33 -21.84
CA MET A 1 27.07 3.58 -21.16
C MET A 1 26.73 3.22 -19.73
N SER A 2 27.63 3.50 -18.79
CA SER A 2 27.42 3.18 -17.38
C SER A 2 26.29 4.07 -16.84
N SER A 3 25.21 3.45 -16.36
CA SER A 3 24.14 4.17 -15.65
C SER A 3 24.77 4.96 -14.50
N PRO A 4 24.42 6.24 -14.30
CA PRO A 4 24.90 6.99 -13.16
C PRO A 4 24.45 6.24 -11.89
N SER A 5 25.42 5.78 -11.09
CA SER A 5 25.14 5.24 -9.76
C SER A 5 24.33 6.29 -9.00
N ALA A 6 23.10 5.95 -8.61
CA ALA A 6 22.26 6.85 -7.83
C ALA A 6 23.03 7.24 -6.57
N GLN A 7 23.31 8.54 -6.38
CA GLN A 7 23.89 9.00 -5.13
C GLN A 7 22.91 8.67 -3.99
N PRO A 8 23.40 8.13 -2.86
CA PRO A 8 22.55 7.78 -1.73
C PRO A 8 21.83 9.02 -1.21
N VAL A 9 20.54 8.88 -0.89
CA VAL A 9 19.75 9.98 -0.32
C VAL A 9 20.27 10.24 1.09
N SER A 10 20.92 11.38 1.29
CA SER A 10 21.42 11.82 2.59
C SER A 10 20.32 12.54 3.36
N LEU A 11 20.04 12.09 4.58
CA LEU A 11 19.09 12.73 5.49
C LEU A 11 19.86 13.40 6.64
N PRO A 12 19.30 14.46 7.24
CA PRO A 12 19.83 14.99 8.50
C PRO A 12 19.77 13.91 9.60
N ALA A 13 20.59 14.05 10.64
CA ALA A 13 20.70 13.05 11.72
C ALA A 13 19.36 12.74 12.42
N ARG A 14 18.45 13.72 12.45
CA ARG A 14 17.08 13.60 12.97
C ARG A 14 16.10 14.21 11.96
N PRO A 15 15.65 13.46 10.94
CA PRO A 15 14.79 14.01 9.90
C PRO A 15 13.38 14.28 10.41
N VAL A 16 12.73 15.28 9.80
CA VAL A 16 11.28 15.47 9.92
C VAL A 16 10.60 14.51 8.95
N VAL A 17 9.74 13.63 9.47
CA VAL A 17 9.02 12.65 8.65
C VAL A 17 7.54 13.02 8.59
N GLY A 18 7.03 13.27 7.40
CA GLY A 18 5.62 13.53 7.16
C GLY A 18 4.87 12.26 6.77
N VAL A 19 3.79 11.92 7.46
CA VAL A 19 2.92 10.78 7.11
C VAL A 19 1.61 11.30 6.52
N LEU A 20 1.40 11.04 5.23
CA LEU A 20 0.16 11.38 4.55
C LEU A 20 -0.88 10.30 4.83
N HIS A 21 -2.03 10.72 5.36
CA HIS A 21 -3.18 9.87 5.70
C HIS A 21 -2.91 8.83 6.80
N PRO A 22 -2.75 9.22 8.08
CA PRO A 22 -2.59 8.29 9.20
C PRO A 22 -3.89 7.54 9.55
N GLY A 23 -4.33 6.67 8.65
CA GLY A 23 -5.25 5.57 8.97
C GLY A 23 -4.64 4.62 9.99
N ALA A 24 -5.22 3.43 10.16
CA ALA A 24 -4.65 2.45 11.10
C ALA A 24 -3.18 2.08 10.75
N MET A 25 -2.89 1.86 9.46
CA MET A 25 -1.54 1.56 8.99
C MET A 25 -0.59 2.77 9.10
N GLY A 26 -1.05 3.95 8.68
CA GLY A 26 -0.20 5.15 8.73
C GLY A 26 0.14 5.59 10.15
N ALA A 27 -0.76 5.40 11.12
CA ALA A 27 -0.44 5.65 12.53
C ALA A 27 0.64 4.69 13.05
N ALA A 28 0.57 3.40 12.70
CA ALA A 28 1.59 2.42 13.06
C ALA A 28 2.96 2.73 12.42
N LEU A 29 2.99 3.05 11.12
CA LEU A 29 4.20 3.50 10.42
C LEU A 29 4.78 4.77 11.07
N GLY A 30 3.95 5.78 11.30
CA GLY A 30 4.37 7.03 11.93
C GLY A 30 4.95 6.81 13.32
N SER A 31 4.33 5.96 14.14
CA SER A 31 4.86 5.60 15.46
C SER A 31 6.21 4.89 15.37
N ALA A 32 6.39 4.00 14.39
CA ALA A 32 7.66 3.27 14.17
C ALA A 32 8.82 4.22 13.83
N LEU A 33 8.53 5.31 13.11
CA LEU A 33 9.53 6.29 12.68
C LEU A 33 10.06 7.19 13.80
N LYS A 34 9.35 7.31 14.93
CA LYS A 34 9.71 8.22 16.03
C LYS A 34 11.07 7.95 16.66
N ALA A 35 11.54 6.70 16.60
CA ALA A 35 12.85 6.32 17.15
C ALA A 35 14.02 7.01 16.42
N ARG A 36 13.84 7.35 15.13
CA ARG A 36 14.85 7.98 14.27
C ARG A 36 14.51 9.42 13.91
N ALA A 37 13.23 9.77 13.86
CA ALA A 37 12.79 11.10 13.46
C ALA A 37 13.06 12.18 14.53
N GLY A 38 13.29 13.41 14.09
CA GLY A 38 13.24 14.60 14.96
C GLY A 38 11.80 14.96 15.31
N ALA A 39 10.90 14.83 14.33
CA ALA A 39 9.46 14.96 14.50
C ALA A 39 8.76 14.08 13.46
N VAL A 40 7.60 13.52 13.81
CA VAL A 40 6.70 12.87 12.85
C VAL A 40 5.44 13.72 12.74
N ILE A 41 5.20 14.29 11.56
CA ILE A 41 4.11 15.22 11.29
C ILE A 41 3.03 14.59 10.40
N TRP A 42 1.79 15.07 10.50
CA TRP A 42 0.68 14.64 9.64
C TRP A 42 -0.24 15.81 9.29
N ALA A 43 -0.85 15.76 8.10
CA ALA A 43 -1.78 16.81 7.65
C ALA A 43 -3.20 16.55 8.19
N ASP A 44 -3.76 17.51 8.94
CA ASP A 44 -5.04 17.35 9.65
C ASP A 44 -6.27 17.80 8.85
N ALA A 45 -6.12 18.71 7.88
CA ALA A 45 -7.25 19.27 7.14
C ALA A 45 -8.13 18.20 6.46
N GLY A 46 -9.44 18.34 6.68
CA GLY A 46 -10.46 17.48 6.10
C GLY A 46 -10.42 16.03 6.58
N ARG A 47 -9.71 15.73 7.69
CA ARG A 47 -9.61 14.37 8.22
C ARG A 47 -10.67 14.10 9.28
N SER A 48 -11.18 12.87 9.29
CA SER A 48 -12.18 12.43 10.28
C SER A 48 -11.63 12.44 11.70
N HIS A 49 -12.52 12.60 12.69
CA HIS A 49 -12.18 12.46 14.11
C HIS A 49 -11.46 11.13 14.44
N ALA A 50 -11.87 10.03 13.79
CA ALA A 50 -11.21 8.73 13.97
C ALA A 50 -9.76 8.72 13.47
N THR A 51 -9.45 9.49 12.41
CA THR A 51 -8.07 9.67 11.93
C THR A 51 -7.26 10.53 12.89
N ALA A 52 -7.82 11.65 13.35
CA ALA A 52 -7.17 12.53 14.31
C ALA A 52 -6.80 11.78 15.60
N LYS A 53 -7.74 11.02 16.18
CA LYS A 53 -7.50 10.22 17.39
C LYS A 53 -6.38 9.18 17.21
N ARG A 54 -6.27 8.55 16.02
CA ARG A 54 -5.18 7.60 15.75
C ARG A 54 -3.82 8.30 15.66
N ALA A 55 -3.78 9.47 15.05
CA ALA A 55 -2.56 10.27 14.95
C ALA A 55 -2.11 10.74 16.34
N GLU A 56 -3.05 11.18 17.19
CA GLU A 56 -2.79 11.54 18.58
C GLU A 56 -2.25 10.36 19.40
N LEU A 57 -2.89 9.18 19.32
CA LEU A 57 -2.41 7.97 20.00
C LEU A 57 -1.03 7.51 19.51
N ALA A 58 -0.66 7.84 18.27
CA ALA A 58 0.65 7.58 17.71
C ALA A 58 1.67 8.70 18.00
N ASP A 59 1.26 9.78 18.68
CA ASP A 59 2.08 10.96 19.01
C ASP A 59 2.60 11.67 17.75
N LEU A 60 1.72 11.82 16.74
CA LEU A 60 2.02 12.54 15.51
C LEU A 60 1.62 14.02 15.64
N GLN A 61 2.51 14.91 15.22
CA GLN A 61 2.30 16.35 15.30
C GLN A 61 1.46 16.85 14.11
N ALA A 62 0.33 17.48 14.38
CA ALA A 62 -0.54 18.00 13.34
C ALA A 62 0.07 19.22 12.64
N VAL A 63 -0.07 19.27 11.32
CA VAL A 63 0.14 20.47 10.50
C VAL A 63 -1.09 20.71 9.61
N PRO A 64 -1.38 21.96 9.20
CA PRO A 64 -2.68 22.29 8.61
C PRO A 64 -2.94 21.57 7.27
N THR A 65 -1.96 21.52 6.38
CA THR A 65 -2.17 21.01 5.02
C THR A 65 -1.10 20.02 4.56
N VAL A 66 -1.41 19.27 3.50
CA VAL A 66 -0.43 18.42 2.80
C VAL A 66 0.74 19.25 2.26
N ALA A 67 0.48 20.47 1.81
CA ALA A 67 1.52 21.38 1.34
C ALA A 67 2.45 21.82 2.50
N ASP A 68 1.88 22.16 3.67
CA ASP A 68 2.67 22.49 4.87
C ASP A 68 3.53 21.32 5.34
N LEU A 69 2.99 20.10 5.26
CA LEU A 69 3.73 18.89 5.57
C LEU A 69 4.91 18.70 4.60
N ALA A 70 4.65 18.81 3.30
CA ALA A 70 5.68 18.62 2.27
C ALA A 70 6.78 19.69 2.36
N ALA A 71 6.42 20.94 2.66
CA ALA A 71 7.38 22.03 2.85
C ALA A 71 8.35 21.81 4.02
N ARG A 72 7.95 21.01 5.02
CA ARG A 72 8.72 20.80 6.27
C ARG A 72 9.43 19.44 6.35
N ALA A 73 8.97 18.44 5.61
CA ALA A 73 9.42 17.06 5.77
C ALA A 73 10.66 16.74 4.93
N ASP A 74 11.67 16.10 5.52
CA ASP A 74 12.81 15.52 4.79
C ASP A 74 12.42 14.18 4.13
N VAL A 75 11.44 13.49 4.74
CA VAL A 75 10.88 12.23 4.25
C VAL A 75 9.36 12.32 4.29
N ILE A 76 8.68 11.96 3.20
CA ILE A 76 7.23 11.91 3.10
C ILE A 76 6.81 10.46 2.86
N VAL A 77 6.00 9.89 3.74
CA VAL A 77 5.43 8.54 3.60
C VAL A 77 3.97 8.67 3.20
N SER A 78 3.62 8.19 2.01
CA SER A 78 2.26 8.19 1.49
C SER A 78 1.56 6.86 1.75
N ILE A 79 0.45 6.88 2.50
CA ILE A 79 -0.32 5.67 2.86
C ILE A 79 -1.85 5.93 2.95
N CYS A 80 -2.43 6.26 1.80
CA CYS A 80 -3.84 6.47 1.50
C CYS A 80 -4.47 5.29 0.70
N PRO A 81 -5.78 5.37 0.35
CA PRO A 81 -6.38 4.46 -0.64
C PRO A 81 -5.75 4.65 -2.03
N PRO A 82 -5.58 3.58 -2.84
CA PRO A 82 -4.83 3.64 -4.09
C PRO A 82 -5.35 4.68 -5.10
N HIS A 83 -6.68 4.83 -5.22
CA HIS A 83 -7.29 5.82 -6.12
C HIS A 83 -6.88 7.27 -5.83
N ALA A 84 -6.47 7.58 -4.60
CA ALA A 84 -6.06 8.92 -4.17
C ALA A 84 -4.55 9.18 -4.31
N ALA A 85 -3.73 8.15 -4.59
CA ALA A 85 -2.27 8.23 -4.50
C ALA A 85 -1.68 9.33 -5.40
N ARG A 86 -2.14 9.43 -6.66
CA ARG A 86 -1.67 10.43 -7.63
C ARG A 86 -2.07 11.86 -7.24
N GLU A 87 -3.30 12.05 -6.76
CA GLU A 87 -3.78 13.36 -6.30
C GLU A 87 -2.98 13.83 -5.09
N VAL A 88 -2.78 12.95 -4.11
CA VAL A 88 -2.00 13.21 -2.90
C VAL A 88 -0.55 13.54 -3.23
N ALA A 89 0.06 12.81 -4.16
CA ALA A 89 1.41 13.12 -4.66
C ALA A 89 1.45 14.50 -5.33
N GLY A 90 0.42 14.88 -6.11
CA GLY A 90 0.32 16.20 -6.71
C GLY A 90 0.26 17.34 -5.67
N LEU A 91 -0.54 17.17 -4.62
CA LEU A 91 -0.63 18.12 -3.51
C LEU A 91 0.71 18.24 -2.76
N ALA A 92 1.39 17.13 -2.51
CA ALA A 92 2.72 17.13 -1.91
C ALA A 92 3.71 17.86 -2.83
N GLY A 93 3.72 17.55 -4.14
CA GLY A 93 4.58 18.19 -5.13
C GLY A 93 4.39 19.72 -5.21
N ALA A 94 3.17 20.22 -5.05
CA ALA A 94 2.90 21.65 -4.97
C ALA A 94 3.57 22.29 -3.74
N GLY A 95 3.54 21.62 -2.57
CA GLY A 95 4.24 22.08 -1.36
C GLY A 95 5.78 22.02 -1.46
N LEU A 96 6.32 21.25 -2.40
CA LEU A 96 7.77 21.14 -2.65
C LEU A 96 8.32 22.21 -3.61
N ALA A 97 7.47 23.00 -4.28
CA ALA A 97 7.90 23.89 -5.36
C ALA A 97 8.94 24.96 -4.96
N GLY A 98 9.00 25.34 -3.67
CA GLY A 98 9.95 26.34 -3.15
C GLY A 98 11.22 25.75 -2.53
N ARG A 99 11.39 24.43 -2.54
CA ARG A 99 12.54 23.78 -1.91
C ARG A 99 13.73 23.68 -2.86
N THR A 100 14.92 23.87 -2.33
CA THR A 100 16.18 23.68 -3.05
C THR A 100 16.76 22.28 -2.86
N ASP A 101 16.30 21.57 -1.82
CA ASP A 101 16.65 20.20 -1.53
C ASP A 101 15.57 19.23 -2.03
N ARG A 102 15.93 17.95 -2.13
CA ARG A 102 15.07 16.91 -2.71
C ARG A 102 14.69 15.87 -1.66
N PRO A 103 13.54 16.01 -0.96
CA PRO A 103 13.12 15.05 0.05
C PRO A 103 12.85 13.66 -0.53
N LEU A 104 12.87 12.67 0.35
CA LEU A 104 12.52 11.29 0.01
C LEU A 104 11.00 11.12 0.10
N TYR A 105 10.35 10.74 -1.00
CA TYR A 105 8.94 10.40 -1.04
C TYR A 105 8.77 8.89 -1.13
N VAL A 106 8.38 8.26 -0.03
CA VAL A 106 8.07 6.83 0.05
C VAL A 106 6.61 6.62 -0.31
N GLU A 107 6.39 6.09 -1.51
CA GLU A 107 5.06 5.71 -2.00
C GLU A 107 4.71 4.32 -1.47
N ALA A 108 3.99 4.25 -0.33
CA ALA A 108 3.66 3.01 0.36
C ALA A 108 2.21 2.54 0.14
N ASN A 109 1.49 3.16 -0.80
CA ASN A 109 0.14 2.76 -1.17
C ASN A 109 0.14 1.40 -1.87
N ALA A 110 -0.99 0.70 -1.81
CA ALA A 110 -1.17 -0.56 -2.55
C ALA A 110 -1.49 -0.26 -4.03
N VAL A 111 -0.48 0.20 -4.77
CA VAL A 111 -0.57 0.64 -6.17
C VAL A 111 0.23 -0.28 -7.10
N SER A 112 -0.01 -0.15 -8.41
CA SER A 112 0.71 -0.82 -9.47
C SER A 112 2.09 -0.20 -9.71
N PRO A 113 3.04 -0.95 -10.32
CA PRO A 113 4.33 -0.40 -10.75
C PRO A 113 4.20 0.86 -11.61
N ASP A 114 3.19 0.92 -12.49
CA ASP A 114 2.98 2.08 -13.36
C ASP A 114 2.41 3.29 -12.62
N THR A 115 1.64 3.08 -11.56
CA THR A 115 1.18 4.16 -10.68
C THR A 115 2.34 4.80 -9.92
N VAL A 116 3.23 4.02 -9.29
CA VAL A 116 4.39 4.58 -8.59
C VAL A 116 5.39 5.25 -9.55
N ARG A 117 5.60 4.71 -10.74
CA ARG A 117 6.40 5.38 -11.80
C ARG A 117 5.76 6.68 -12.25
N GLY A 118 4.44 6.70 -12.43
CA GLY A 118 3.70 7.91 -12.76
C GLY A 118 3.81 8.99 -11.67
N ILE A 119 3.82 8.59 -10.40
CA ILE A 119 4.07 9.48 -9.27
C ILE A 119 5.50 10.02 -9.30
N ALA A 120 6.50 9.18 -9.60
CA ALA A 120 7.88 9.64 -9.79
C ALA A 120 8.01 10.65 -10.94
N THR A 121 7.33 10.43 -12.06
CA THR A 121 7.26 11.41 -13.16
C THR A 121 6.57 12.70 -12.74
N LEU A 122 5.46 12.60 -12.01
CA LEU A 122 4.71 13.76 -11.52
C LEU A 122 5.54 14.64 -10.57
N LEU A 123 6.27 14.02 -9.65
CA LEU A 123 7.11 14.73 -8.70
C LEU A 123 8.39 15.28 -9.35
N GLY A 124 8.94 14.56 -10.33
CA GLY A 124 10.09 15.01 -11.13
C GLY A 124 11.34 15.19 -10.27
N ASP A 125 11.99 16.34 -10.40
CA ASP A 125 13.18 16.71 -9.62
C ASP A 125 12.87 17.20 -8.19
N ARG A 126 11.59 17.44 -7.87
CA ARG A 126 11.16 17.94 -6.55
C ARG A 126 11.27 16.90 -5.43
N ALA A 127 11.28 15.60 -5.74
CA ALA A 127 11.42 14.55 -4.74
C ALA A 127 12.15 13.32 -5.30
N THR A 128 12.85 12.59 -4.44
CA THR A 128 13.34 11.25 -4.76
C THR A 128 12.24 10.26 -4.43
N VAL A 129 11.70 9.53 -5.40
CA VAL A 129 10.62 8.55 -5.12
C VAL A 129 11.17 7.16 -4.85
N CYS A 130 10.76 6.59 -3.72
CA CYS A 130 10.98 5.21 -3.33
C CYS A 130 9.65 4.47 -3.35
N ASP A 131 9.63 3.27 -3.94
CA ASP A 131 8.47 2.39 -3.99
C ASP A 131 8.43 1.51 -2.75
N GLY A 132 7.30 1.53 -2.03
CA GLY A 132 7.07 0.81 -0.79
C GLY A 132 5.83 -0.09 -0.85
N ALA A 133 5.92 -1.28 -0.27
CA ALA A 133 4.81 -2.21 -0.17
C ALA A 133 4.72 -2.82 1.23
N VAL A 134 3.63 -2.49 1.94
CA VAL A 134 3.36 -3.07 3.26
C VAL A 134 2.59 -4.39 3.11
N ILE A 135 3.10 -5.48 3.68
CA ILE A 135 2.43 -6.79 3.75
C ILE A 135 2.28 -7.19 5.21
N GLY A 136 1.04 -7.18 5.69
CA GLY A 136 0.68 -7.49 7.07
C GLY A 136 -0.38 -6.52 7.62
N PRO A 137 -0.90 -6.76 8.83
CA PRO A 137 -1.73 -5.80 9.56
C PRO A 137 -0.91 -4.59 10.05
N PRO A 138 -1.52 -3.54 10.64
CA PRO A 138 -0.74 -2.52 11.34
C PRO A 138 0.11 -3.13 12.45
N ALA A 139 1.43 -2.88 12.46
CA ALA A 139 2.37 -3.47 13.40
C ALA A 139 2.78 -2.49 14.52
N TRP A 140 2.58 -2.92 15.77
CA TRP A 140 3.05 -2.24 16.98
C TRP A 140 4.17 -3.02 17.68
N THR A 141 4.34 -4.29 17.30
CA THR A 141 5.41 -5.19 17.70
C THR A 141 5.95 -5.92 16.47
N ALA A 142 7.21 -6.34 16.54
CA ALA A 142 7.87 -7.05 15.44
C ALA A 142 7.22 -8.43 15.17
N GLY A 143 7.36 -8.92 13.94
CA GLY A 143 7.03 -10.30 13.55
C GLY A 143 5.75 -10.50 12.75
N THR A 144 4.98 -9.44 12.48
CA THR A 144 3.69 -9.56 11.75
C THR A 144 3.67 -8.88 10.39
N THR A 145 4.55 -7.92 10.14
CA THR A 145 4.44 -7.03 8.98
C THR A 145 5.79 -6.70 8.39
N THR A 146 5.89 -6.89 7.08
CA THR A 146 7.06 -6.56 6.28
C THR A 146 6.80 -5.32 5.45
N LEU A 147 7.75 -4.40 5.42
CA LEU A 147 7.78 -3.26 4.51
C LEU A 147 8.84 -3.55 3.44
N TRP A 148 8.39 -3.91 2.24
CA TRP A 148 9.26 -4.05 1.09
C TRP A 148 9.51 -2.70 0.46
N LEU A 149 10.77 -2.41 0.11
CA LEU A 149 11.22 -1.15 -0.45
C LEU A 149 12.02 -1.40 -1.72
N SER A 150 11.86 -0.54 -2.70
CA SER A 150 12.63 -0.58 -3.94
C SER A 150 12.81 0.81 -4.56
N GLY A 151 13.84 0.94 -5.39
CA GLY A 151 14.16 2.18 -6.07
C GLY A 151 15.04 3.13 -5.25
N PRO A 152 15.29 4.35 -5.77
CA PRO A 152 16.21 5.30 -5.16
C PRO A 152 15.83 5.64 -3.70
N GLY A 153 16.80 5.53 -2.79
CA GLY A 153 16.62 5.83 -1.37
C GLY A 153 15.91 4.73 -0.56
N ALA A 154 15.70 3.53 -1.12
CA ALA A 154 15.10 2.41 -0.41
C ALA A 154 15.92 1.93 0.80
N ASP A 155 17.25 1.96 0.71
CA ASP A 155 18.17 1.72 1.82
C ASP A 155 18.01 2.76 2.92
N THR A 156 18.04 4.05 2.56
CA THR A 156 17.78 5.16 3.48
C THR A 156 16.42 5.00 4.16
N ALA A 157 15.36 4.71 3.40
CA ALA A 157 14.01 4.47 3.94
C ALA A 157 13.99 3.29 4.92
N ALA A 158 14.65 2.18 4.61
CA ALA A 158 14.69 1.00 5.47
C ALA A 158 15.31 1.31 6.84
N THR A 159 16.40 2.07 6.88
CA THR A 159 17.08 2.44 8.13
C THR A 159 16.21 3.25 9.09
N LEU A 160 15.22 4.00 8.58
CA LEU A 160 14.29 4.78 9.40
C LEU A 160 13.35 3.89 10.23
N PHE A 161 13.15 2.64 9.83
CA PHE A 161 12.31 1.67 10.53
C PHE A 161 13.11 0.77 11.49
N GLU A 162 14.42 0.98 11.63
CA GLU A 162 15.29 0.18 12.51
C GLU A 162 15.80 0.98 13.73
N PRO A 163 15.69 0.46 14.97
CA PRO A 163 14.87 -0.68 15.36
C PRO A 163 13.38 -0.31 15.32
N GLY A 164 12.52 -1.27 14.97
CA GLY A 164 11.08 -1.00 14.89
C GLY A 164 10.23 -2.24 14.67
N PRO A 165 8.90 -2.09 14.69
CA PRO A 165 7.96 -3.19 14.55
C PRO A 165 7.76 -3.67 13.09
N PHE A 166 8.26 -2.92 12.11
CA PHE A 166 8.21 -3.29 10.69
C PHE A 166 9.54 -3.94 10.29
N ASP A 167 9.47 -5.11 9.69
CA ASP A 167 10.61 -5.75 9.04
C ASP A 167 10.83 -5.08 7.68
N ALA A 168 11.72 -4.10 7.61
CA ALA A 168 12.00 -3.33 6.40
C ALA A 168 13.04 -4.06 5.53
N ARG A 169 12.69 -4.35 4.27
CA ARG A 169 13.52 -5.14 3.36
C ARG A 169 13.64 -4.46 2.00
N VAL A 170 14.84 -4.45 1.44
CA VAL A 170 15.13 -3.77 0.17
C VAL A 170 15.28 -4.81 -0.96
N LEU A 171 14.52 -4.61 -2.05
CA LEU A 171 14.60 -5.44 -3.27
C LEU A 171 15.66 -4.92 -4.25
N GLY A 172 15.97 -3.63 -4.19
CA GLY A 172 16.94 -2.95 -5.06
C GLY A 172 16.88 -1.43 -4.85
N THR A 173 17.95 -0.73 -5.19
CA THR A 173 18.08 0.72 -4.96
C THR A 173 18.24 1.53 -6.25
N ALA A 174 18.35 0.87 -7.40
CA ALA A 174 18.51 1.55 -8.68
C ALA A 174 17.17 2.13 -9.16
N GLY A 175 17.23 3.17 -10.01
CA GLY A 175 16.02 3.73 -10.64
C GLY A 175 15.21 2.69 -11.45
N THR A 176 15.88 1.68 -12.00
CA THR A 176 15.26 0.55 -12.70
C THR A 176 14.46 -0.37 -11.79
N ASP A 177 14.71 -0.34 -10.48
CA ASP A 177 14.03 -1.18 -9.49
C ASP A 177 12.72 -0.52 -9.02
N LEU A 178 12.43 0.71 -9.44
CA LEU A 178 11.19 1.41 -9.08
C LEU A 178 9.97 0.66 -9.64
N GLY A 179 9.10 0.23 -8.72
CA GLY A 179 7.93 -0.59 -9.01
C GLY A 179 8.10 -2.06 -8.60
N ALA A 180 9.28 -2.50 -8.16
CA ALA A 180 9.50 -3.90 -7.76
C ALA A 180 8.74 -4.27 -6.47
N ALA A 181 8.67 -3.37 -5.49
CA ALA A 181 7.91 -3.59 -4.26
C ALA A 181 6.39 -3.62 -4.55
N SER A 182 5.91 -2.68 -5.37
CA SER A 182 4.53 -2.67 -5.90
C SER A 182 4.20 -3.95 -6.68
N GLY A 183 5.11 -4.44 -7.52
CA GLY A 183 4.96 -5.70 -8.25
C GLY A 183 4.86 -6.91 -7.33
N LEU A 184 5.73 -7.00 -6.33
CA LEU A 184 5.66 -8.04 -5.28
C LEU A 184 4.30 -8.00 -4.58
N LYS A 185 3.83 -6.79 -4.23
CA LYS A 185 2.53 -6.60 -3.59
C LYS A 185 1.38 -7.09 -4.45
N ALA A 186 1.38 -6.78 -5.74
CA ALA A 186 0.35 -7.24 -6.68
C ALA A 186 0.29 -8.78 -6.74
N CYS A 187 1.43 -9.45 -6.87
CA CYS A 187 1.51 -10.91 -6.85
C CYS A 187 0.99 -11.50 -5.54
N PHE A 188 1.39 -10.94 -4.40
CA PHE A 188 0.89 -11.38 -3.09
C PHE A 188 -0.61 -11.11 -2.93
N ALA A 189 -1.12 -10.01 -3.49
CA ALA A 189 -2.52 -9.64 -3.43
C ALA A 189 -3.40 -10.59 -4.27
N LEU A 190 -2.91 -11.07 -5.42
CA LEU A 190 -3.61 -12.12 -6.18
C LEU A 190 -3.84 -13.36 -5.32
N GLN A 191 -2.79 -13.87 -4.66
CA GLN A 191 -2.90 -15.05 -3.79
C GLN A 191 -3.80 -14.80 -2.56
N SER A 192 -3.60 -13.67 -1.88
CA SER A 192 -4.24 -13.42 -0.58
C SER A 192 -5.64 -12.79 -0.67
N LYS A 193 -6.03 -12.28 -1.85
CA LYS A 193 -7.28 -11.52 -2.01
C LYS A 193 -8.09 -11.95 -3.23
N ALA A 194 -7.47 -12.28 -4.36
CA ALA A 194 -8.23 -12.71 -5.53
C ALA A 194 -8.56 -14.20 -5.50
N ALA A 195 -7.58 -15.07 -5.20
CA ALA A 195 -7.77 -16.52 -5.19
C ALA A 195 -8.90 -16.99 -4.26
N PRO A 196 -9.10 -16.44 -3.04
CA PRO A 196 -10.25 -16.80 -2.21
C PRO A 196 -11.60 -16.48 -2.87
N MET A 197 -11.68 -15.44 -3.72
CA MET A 197 -12.93 -15.04 -4.37
C MET A 197 -13.38 -16.03 -5.44
N LEU A 198 -12.48 -16.87 -5.96
CA LEU A 198 -12.84 -17.97 -6.87
C LEU A 198 -13.85 -18.92 -6.22
N TRP A 199 -13.72 -19.16 -4.91
CA TRP A 199 -14.66 -20.01 -4.17
C TRP A 199 -16.05 -19.38 -4.05
N LEU A 200 -16.13 -18.06 -3.88
CA LEU A 200 -17.42 -17.37 -3.86
C LEU A 200 -18.07 -17.35 -5.24
N ALA A 201 -17.28 -17.11 -6.29
CA ALA A 201 -17.76 -17.19 -7.68
C ALA A 201 -18.28 -18.60 -8.02
N LEU A 202 -17.56 -19.64 -7.56
CA LEU A 202 -17.97 -21.04 -7.72
C LEU A 202 -19.32 -21.31 -7.05
N GLU A 203 -19.52 -20.86 -5.81
CA GLU A 203 -20.79 -21.02 -5.10
C GLU A 203 -21.94 -20.23 -5.75
N GLU A 204 -21.69 -18.99 -6.17
CA GLU A 204 -22.70 -18.16 -6.85
C GLU A 204 -23.16 -18.83 -8.16
N ALA A 205 -22.23 -19.35 -8.95
CA ALA A 205 -22.54 -20.08 -10.17
C ALA A 205 -23.26 -21.41 -9.88
N ALA A 206 -22.80 -22.20 -8.91
CA ALA A 206 -23.41 -23.47 -8.55
C ALA A 206 -24.85 -23.30 -8.06
N ALA A 207 -25.12 -22.24 -7.29
CA ALA A 207 -26.46 -21.89 -6.85
C ALA A 207 -27.35 -21.48 -8.04
N ALA A 208 -26.83 -20.65 -8.96
CA ALA A 208 -27.56 -20.22 -10.15
C ALA A 208 -27.97 -21.38 -11.08
N PHE A 209 -27.14 -22.43 -11.16
CA PHE A 209 -27.45 -23.65 -11.90
C PHE A 209 -28.26 -24.67 -11.10
N GLY A 210 -28.48 -24.46 -9.80
CA GLY A 210 -29.19 -25.41 -8.93
C GLY A 210 -28.41 -26.69 -8.62
N VAL A 211 -27.07 -26.65 -8.68
CA VAL A 211 -26.19 -27.84 -8.57
C VAL A 211 -25.28 -27.83 -7.33
N THR A 212 -25.46 -26.90 -6.38
CA THR A 212 -24.59 -26.75 -5.19
C THR A 212 -24.31 -28.07 -4.47
N GLY A 213 -25.35 -28.86 -4.14
CA GLY A 213 -25.17 -30.13 -3.43
C GLY A 213 -24.39 -31.18 -4.25
N ALA A 214 -24.64 -31.26 -5.56
CA ALA A 214 -23.91 -32.17 -6.45
C ALA A 214 -22.45 -31.75 -6.61
N LEU A 215 -22.18 -30.44 -6.71
CA LEU A 215 -20.83 -29.90 -6.75
C LEU A 215 -20.07 -30.21 -5.46
N HIS A 216 -20.67 -29.98 -4.28
CA HIS A 216 -20.04 -30.28 -2.99
C HIS A 216 -19.68 -31.76 -2.88
N ALA A 217 -20.59 -32.65 -3.27
CA ALA A 217 -20.32 -34.09 -3.29
C ALA A 217 -19.15 -34.47 -4.21
N GLU A 218 -19.04 -33.85 -5.39
CA GLU A 218 -17.91 -34.08 -6.31
C GLU A 218 -16.59 -33.52 -5.76
N LEU A 219 -16.61 -32.36 -5.12
CA LEU A 219 -15.43 -31.76 -4.47
C LEU A 219 -14.95 -32.65 -3.31
N ASP A 220 -15.86 -33.16 -2.49
CA ASP A 220 -15.55 -34.09 -1.40
C ASP A 220 -14.96 -35.39 -1.95
N ARG A 221 -15.55 -35.95 -3.01
CA ARG A 221 -15.02 -37.14 -3.70
C ARG A 221 -13.61 -36.91 -4.25
N ALA A 222 -13.31 -35.69 -4.70
CA ALA A 222 -11.98 -35.28 -5.18
C ALA A 222 -11.00 -34.93 -4.05
N GLY A 223 -11.43 -34.99 -2.78
CA GLY A 223 -10.59 -34.66 -1.61
C GLY A 223 -10.34 -33.17 -1.42
N VAL A 224 -11.21 -32.32 -1.96
CA VAL A 224 -11.06 -30.86 -1.91
C VAL A 224 -11.82 -30.29 -0.70
N ASP A 225 -11.09 -29.70 0.25
CA ASP A 225 -11.65 -29.03 1.43
C ASP A 225 -12.27 -27.67 1.07
N HIS A 226 -13.43 -27.74 0.41
CA HIS A 226 -14.19 -26.59 -0.06
C HIS A 226 -14.82 -25.81 1.11
N ALA A 227 -15.20 -26.48 2.20
CA ALA A 227 -15.77 -25.85 3.38
C ALA A 227 -14.77 -24.86 4.03
N ALA A 228 -13.53 -25.29 4.27
CA ALA A 228 -12.51 -24.39 4.81
C ALA A 228 -12.14 -23.28 3.82
N ALA A 229 -12.12 -23.57 2.52
CA ALA A 229 -11.85 -22.57 1.50
C ALA A 229 -12.91 -21.47 1.45
N LEU A 230 -14.19 -21.84 1.55
CA LEU A 230 -15.31 -20.91 1.62
C LEU A 230 -15.32 -20.11 2.92
N ALA A 231 -15.02 -20.73 4.05
CA ALA A 231 -14.89 -20.02 5.32
C ALA A 231 -13.84 -18.90 5.22
N ARG A 232 -12.64 -19.22 4.69
CA ARG A 232 -11.58 -18.22 4.44
C ARG A 232 -12.03 -17.14 3.47
N ALA A 233 -12.73 -17.48 2.40
CA ALA A 233 -13.22 -16.51 1.43
C ALA A 233 -14.25 -15.55 2.04
N ARG A 234 -15.18 -16.06 2.85
CA ARG A 234 -16.20 -15.27 3.57
C ARG A 234 -15.58 -14.36 4.61
N GLU A 235 -14.64 -14.86 5.41
CA GLU A 235 -13.87 -14.02 6.34
C GLU A 235 -13.11 -12.93 5.58
N ARG A 236 -12.47 -13.29 4.46
CA ARG A 236 -11.77 -12.34 3.62
C ARG A 236 -12.70 -11.30 3.02
N MET A 237 -13.97 -11.60 2.78
CA MET A 237 -14.98 -10.66 2.29
C MET A 237 -15.60 -9.81 3.41
N ALA A 238 -15.60 -10.32 4.65
CA ALA A 238 -16.14 -9.62 5.81
C ALA A 238 -15.26 -8.43 6.22
N GLY A 239 -15.86 -7.24 6.27
CA GLY A 239 -15.24 -6.03 6.83
C GLY A 239 -14.16 -5.40 5.95
N LYS A 240 -14.53 -4.31 5.23
CA LYS A 240 -13.68 -3.49 4.33
C LYS A 240 -13.56 -4.02 2.88
N ALA A 241 -14.55 -4.76 2.38
CA ALA A 241 -14.65 -5.22 1.00
C ALA A 241 -14.36 -4.11 -0.03
N TRP A 242 -14.96 -2.93 0.13
CA TRP A 242 -14.76 -1.79 -0.78
C TRP A 242 -13.29 -1.37 -0.93
N ARG A 243 -12.47 -1.50 0.13
CA ARG A 243 -11.05 -1.15 0.08
C ARG A 243 -10.28 -2.09 -0.81
N TRP A 244 -10.62 -3.38 -0.78
CA TRP A 244 -9.91 -4.37 -1.57
C TRP A 244 -10.25 -4.32 -3.05
N ALA A 245 -11.42 -3.80 -3.44
CA ALA A 245 -11.74 -3.58 -4.84
C ALA A 245 -10.68 -2.73 -5.55
N GLY A 246 -10.34 -1.56 -5.01
CA GLY A 246 -9.30 -0.70 -5.60
C GLY A 246 -7.90 -1.33 -5.58
N GLU A 247 -7.56 -2.09 -4.54
CA GLU A 247 -6.29 -2.83 -4.52
C GLU A 247 -6.25 -3.96 -5.56
N MET A 248 -7.40 -4.57 -5.88
CA MET A 248 -7.52 -5.57 -6.95
C MET A 248 -7.46 -4.95 -8.34
N ASP A 249 -7.98 -3.74 -8.54
CA ASP A 249 -7.83 -3.02 -9.80
C ASP A 249 -6.35 -2.68 -10.07
N GLU A 250 -5.61 -2.21 -9.06
CA GLU A 250 -4.15 -1.96 -9.19
C GLU A 250 -3.35 -3.26 -9.41
N ALA A 251 -3.73 -4.36 -8.74
CA ALA A 251 -3.10 -5.65 -8.99
C ALA A 251 -3.39 -6.16 -10.42
N ALA A 252 -4.59 -5.90 -10.95
CA ALA A 252 -4.94 -6.22 -12.33
C ALA A 252 -4.09 -5.40 -13.31
N ASP A 253 -3.95 -4.08 -13.09
CA ASP A 253 -3.12 -3.21 -13.92
C ASP A 253 -1.65 -3.68 -13.91
N ALA A 254 -1.12 -4.08 -12.75
CA ALA A 254 0.23 -4.62 -12.64
C ALA A 254 0.43 -5.92 -13.46
N PHE A 255 -0.56 -6.82 -13.45
CA PHE A 255 -0.52 -8.05 -14.23
C PHE A 255 -0.60 -7.78 -15.73
N ALA A 256 -1.51 -6.89 -16.14
CA ALA A 256 -1.66 -6.49 -17.54
C ALA A 256 -0.36 -5.85 -18.08
N ALA A 257 0.27 -4.98 -17.30
CA ALA A 257 1.56 -4.37 -17.66
C ALA A 257 2.70 -5.39 -17.79
N ALA A 258 2.63 -6.50 -17.06
CA ALA A 258 3.56 -7.62 -17.17
C ALA A 258 3.24 -8.60 -18.32
N GLY A 259 2.17 -8.36 -19.09
CA GLY A 259 1.70 -9.27 -20.15
C GLY A 259 1.03 -10.54 -19.63
N VAL A 260 0.61 -10.55 -18.36
CA VAL A 260 -0.11 -11.67 -17.72
C VAL A 260 -1.61 -11.35 -17.69
N PRO A 261 -2.51 -12.33 -17.90
CA PRO A 261 -3.94 -12.12 -17.78
C PRO A 261 -4.33 -11.53 -16.41
N ASP A 262 -5.12 -10.46 -16.43
CA ASP A 262 -5.53 -9.69 -15.25
C ASP A 262 -6.94 -10.05 -14.75
N GLY A 263 -7.66 -10.88 -15.51
CA GLY A 263 -9.08 -11.19 -15.30
C GLY A 263 -9.42 -11.72 -13.91
N PHE A 264 -8.53 -12.45 -13.24
CA PHE A 264 -8.77 -12.93 -11.87
C PHE A 264 -8.86 -11.77 -10.86
N SER A 265 -7.95 -10.81 -10.96
CA SER A 265 -7.97 -9.62 -10.10
C SER A 265 -9.18 -8.75 -10.43
N ARG A 266 -9.53 -8.57 -11.71
CA ARG A 266 -10.74 -7.84 -12.13
C ARG A 266 -12.02 -8.47 -11.59
N ALA A 267 -12.17 -9.78 -11.71
CA ALA A 267 -13.33 -10.50 -11.19
C ALA A 267 -13.42 -10.44 -9.66
N ALA A 268 -12.28 -10.55 -8.96
CA ALA A 268 -12.24 -10.35 -7.52
C ALA A 268 -12.66 -8.93 -7.12
N ALA A 269 -12.19 -7.91 -7.85
CA ALA A 269 -12.58 -6.51 -7.62
C ALA A 269 -14.10 -6.32 -7.77
N GLU A 270 -14.71 -6.93 -8.77
CA GLU A 270 -16.16 -6.94 -8.96
C GLU A 270 -16.91 -7.57 -7.78
N LEU A 271 -16.49 -8.76 -7.33
CA LEU A 271 -17.11 -9.43 -6.19
C LEU A 271 -17.00 -8.60 -4.90
N TYR A 272 -15.84 -7.98 -4.67
CA TYR A 272 -15.67 -7.06 -3.53
C TYR A 272 -16.59 -5.83 -3.63
N ARG A 273 -16.79 -5.26 -4.82
CA ARG A 273 -17.74 -4.15 -5.03
C ARG A 273 -19.18 -4.57 -4.76
N ARG A 274 -19.62 -5.73 -5.26
CA ARG A 274 -20.96 -6.28 -5.01
C ARG A 274 -21.21 -6.48 -3.51
N ALA A 275 -20.26 -7.07 -2.80
CA ALA A 275 -20.34 -7.29 -1.36
C ALA A 275 -20.41 -5.98 -0.56
N ALA A 276 -19.71 -4.93 -1.01
CA ALA A 276 -19.76 -3.62 -0.37
C ALA A 276 -21.11 -2.89 -0.58
N GLY A 277 -21.74 -3.06 -1.75
CA GLY A 277 -23.04 -2.46 -2.06
C GLY A 277 -24.23 -3.16 -1.39
N ALA A 278 -24.11 -4.46 -1.09
CA ALA A 278 -25.15 -5.25 -0.42
C ALA A 278 -25.23 -5.04 1.11
N GLY A 279 -24.27 -4.29 1.70
CA GLY A 279 -24.21 -3.98 3.13
C GLY A 279 -24.60 -2.55 3.51
N GLY A 280 -25.24 -1.82 2.59
CA GLY A 280 -25.77 -0.46 2.80
C GLY A 280 -27.27 -0.45 3.04
#